data_AF-A0A936ADJ8-F1
#
_entry.id   AF-A0A936ADJ8-F1
#
_cell.length_a   1.000
_cell.length_b   1.000
_cell.length_c   1.000
_cell.angle_alpha   90.00
_cell.angle_beta   90.00
_cell.angle_gamma   90.00
#
_symmetry.space_group_name_H-M   'P 1'
#
loop_
_entity.id
_entity.type
_entity.pdbx_description
1 polymer ?
#
loop_
_entity_poly.entity_id
_entity_poly.type
_entity_poly.pdbx_seq_one_letter_code
_entity_poly.pdbx_strand_id
1 'polypeptide(L)'
;MLKRVNSVPDTINVAFVGATTVRFNSQGFAVAGSSGTMRFCDERGDTYGRALNISATGRVSVATDTDSSPDGIVDDAAGTNIDCP
;
A
#
# COMPACT_ATOMS: atom_id res chain seq x y z
N MET A 1 15.09 17.08 -5.23
CA MET A 1 14.31 18.31 -5.50
C MET A 1 12.84 17.91 -5.61
N LEU A 2 12.02 18.21 -4.61
CA LEU A 2 10.57 17.98 -4.70
C LEU A 2 9.99 19.01 -5.67
N LYS A 3 9.48 18.54 -6.81
CA LYS A 3 8.83 19.37 -7.83
C LYS A 3 7.36 19.50 -7.44
N ARG A 4 6.93 20.67 -6.95
CA ARG A 4 5.52 21.00 -6.79
C ARG A 4 4.95 21.27 -8.18
N VAL A 5 4.04 20.43 -8.64
CA VAL A 5 3.29 20.64 -9.88
C VAL A 5 2.02 21.42 -9.52
N ASN A 6 1.69 22.46 -10.29
CA ASN A 6 0.51 23.32 -10.09
C ASN A 6 -0.78 22.76 -10.72
N SER A 7 -0.77 21.54 -11.25
CA SER A 7 -1.99 20.75 -11.29
C SER A 7 -2.29 20.41 -9.83
N VAL A 8 -3.48 20.71 -9.32
CA VAL A 8 -3.95 20.00 -8.13
C VAL A 8 -3.78 18.53 -8.49
N PRO A 9 -2.82 17.78 -7.91
CA PRO A 9 -2.84 16.35 -8.12
C PRO A 9 -4.19 15.95 -7.55
N ASP A 10 -4.99 15.25 -8.33
CA ASP A 10 -6.23 14.66 -7.82
C ASP A 10 -5.89 14.02 -6.49
N THR A 11 -6.65 14.41 -5.46
CA THR A 11 -6.25 14.28 -4.05
C THR A 11 -5.60 12.92 -3.81
N ILE A 12 -4.30 12.91 -3.49
CA ILE A 12 -3.61 11.65 -3.18
C ILE A 12 -4.18 11.14 -1.85
N ASN A 13 -4.84 10.00 -1.91
CA ASN A 13 -5.36 9.29 -0.77
C ASN A 13 -4.33 8.27 -0.29
N VAL A 14 -3.90 8.43 0.96
CA VAL A 14 -3.08 7.43 1.66
C VAL A 14 -3.97 6.73 2.66
N ALA A 15 -4.10 5.41 2.50
CA ALA A 15 -4.91 4.60 3.39
C ALA A 15 -4.15 3.35 3.81
N PHE A 16 -4.50 2.81 4.98
CA PHE A 16 -3.98 1.53 5.44
C PHE A 16 -5.11 0.50 5.50
N VAL A 17 -4.89 -0.64 4.85
CA VAL A 17 -5.78 -1.79 4.84
C VAL A 17 -5.20 -2.82 5.81
N GLY A 18 -5.89 -3.02 6.94
CA GLY A 18 -5.41 -3.79 8.08
C GLY A 18 -5.98 -3.23 9.39
N ALA A 19 -5.23 -3.32 10.50
CA ALA A 19 -5.62 -2.67 11.76
C ALA A 19 -5.58 -1.13 11.68
N THR A 20 -6.19 -0.47 12.65
CA THR A 20 -6.24 1.00 12.75
C THR A 20 -4.89 1.67 13.01
N THR A 21 -3.86 0.91 13.38
CA THR A 21 -2.51 1.44 13.66
C THR A 21 -1.43 0.47 13.20
N VAL A 22 -0.32 1.02 12.70
CA VAL A 22 0.90 0.26 12.41
C VAL A 22 1.88 0.44 13.57
N ARG A 23 2.19 -0.65 14.30
CA ARG A 23 3.13 -0.65 15.43
C ARG A 23 4.19 -1.73 15.26
N PHE A 24 5.41 -1.39 15.63
CA PHE A 24 6.54 -2.32 15.69
C PHE A 24 7.02 -2.47 17.14
N ASN A 25 7.51 -3.65 17.49
CA ASN A 25 8.21 -3.87 18.75
C ASN A 25 9.70 -3.46 18.63
N SER A 26 10.45 -3.50 19.73
CA SER A 26 11.87 -3.09 19.76
C SER A 26 12.80 -3.97 18.90
N GLN A 27 12.35 -5.16 18.50
CA GLN A 27 13.08 -6.06 17.61
C GLN A 27 12.71 -5.84 16.13
N GLY A 28 11.78 -4.93 15.85
CA GLY A 28 11.33 -4.59 14.50
C GLY A 28 10.15 -5.39 13.98
N PHE A 29 9.62 -6.37 14.73
CA PHE A 29 8.44 -7.14 14.30
C PHE A 29 7.18 -6.27 14.39
N ALA A 30 6.24 -6.48 13.46
CA ALA A 30 4.93 -5.89 13.59
C ALA A 30 4.22 -6.49 14.82
N VAL A 31 3.64 -5.63 15.66
CA VAL A 31 2.79 -6.10 16.76
C VAL A 31 1.56 -6.81 16.17
N ALA A 32 0.97 -7.76 16.89
CA ALA A 32 -0.22 -8.48 16.44
C ALA A 32 -1.29 -7.52 15.87
N GLY A 33 -1.73 -7.79 14.64
CA GLY A 33 -2.67 -6.96 13.89
C GLY A 33 -2.07 -5.77 13.14
N SER A 34 -0.80 -5.41 13.35
CA SER A 34 -0.15 -4.24 12.71
C SER A 34 0.46 -4.51 11.33
N SER A 35 0.44 -5.76 10.85
CA SER A 35 0.76 -6.11 9.46
C SER A 35 -0.39 -5.76 8.53
N GLY A 36 -0.11 -5.45 7.28
CA GLY A 36 -1.13 -5.05 6.30
C GLY A 36 -0.53 -4.26 5.14
N THR A 37 -1.35 -3.43 4.52
CA THR A 37 -0.97 -2.73 3.29
C THR A 37 -1.26 -1.25 3.39
N MET A 38 -0.25 -0.42 3.11
CA MET A 38 -0.41 1.01 2.92
C MET A 38 -0.58 1.29 1.43
N ARG A 39 -1.74 1.79 1.00
CA ARG A 39 -2.03 2.15 -0.39
C ARG A 39 -1.95 3.66 -0.61
N PHE A 40 -1.53 4.02 -1.81
CA PHE A 40 -1.40 5.36 -2.35
C PHE A 40 -2.22 5.39 -3.64
N CYS A 41 -3.34 6.10 -3.60
CA CYS A 41 -4.31 6.17 -4.69
C CYS A 41 -4.56 7.62 -5.09
N ASP A 42 -4.98 7.82 -6.33
CA ASP A 42 -5.63 9.03 -6.83
C ASP A 42 -6.81 8.62 -7.75
N GLU A 43 -7.47 9.59 -8.37
CA GLU A 43 -8.69 9.35 -9.17
C GLU A 43 -8.47 8.56 -10.47
N ARG A 44 -7.22 8.23 -10.82
CA ARG A 44 -6.93 7.42 -12.01
C ARG A 44 -7.26 5.94 -11.81
N GLY A 45 -7.56 5.53 -10.57
CA GLY A 45 -8.01 4.18 -10.22
C GLY A 45 -6.89 3.16 -10.02
N ASP A 46 -7.30 1.89 -9.82
CA ASP A 46 -6.48 0.78 -9.30
C ASP A 46 -5.16 0.56 -10.04
N THR A 47 -5.19 0.59 -11.37
CA THR A 47 -4.02 0.33 -12.24
C THR A 47 -2.88 1.35 -12.01
N TYR A 48 -3.22 2.54 -11.51
CA TYR A 48 -2.25 3.60 -11.20
C TYR A 48 -1.90 3.68 -9.71
N GLY A 49 -2.65 2.96 -8.87
CA GLY A 49 -2.39 2.85 -7.44
C GLY A 49 -1.06 2.17 -7.14
N ARG A 50 -0.44 2.56 -6.02
CA ARG A 50 0.79 1.92 -5.52
C ARG A 50 0.62 1.56 -4.06
N ALA A 51 1.31 0.53 -3.61
CA ALA A 51 1.20 0.10 -2.23
C ALA A 51 2.51 -0.39 -1.61
N LEU A 52 2.55 -0.40 -0.29
CA LEU A 52 3.60 -0.98 0.54
C LEU A 52 2.98 -2.05 1.45
N ASN A 53 3.49 -3.26 1.38
CA ASN A 53 3.08 -4.38 2.22
C ASN A 53 4.01 -4.47 3.45
N ILE A 54 3.42 -4.62 4.63
CA ILE A 54 4.10 -4.76 5.91
C ILE A 54 3.82 -6.17 6.44
N SER A 55 4.85 -7.01 6.51
CA SER A 55 4.73 -8.38 7.02
C SER A 55 4.66 -8.42 8.56
N ALA A 56 4.24 -9.56 9.11
CA ALA A 56 4.32 -9.83 10.55
C ALA A 56 5.76 -9.75 11.09
N THR A 57 6.76 -10.04 10.25
CA THR A 57 8.19 -9.89 10.59
C THR A 57 8.67 -8.44 10.56
N GLY A 58 7.77 -7.49 10.24
CA GLY A 58 8.07 -6.07 10.15
C GLY A 58 8.79 -5.63 8.89
N ARG A 59 8.96 -6.53 7.91
CA ARG A 59 9.51 -6.18 6.61
C ARG A 59 8.50 -5.33 5.86
N VAL A 60 8.94 -4.16 5.41
CA VAL A 60 8.20 -3.30 4.49
C VAL A 60 8.71 -3.57 3.08
N SER A 61 7.81 -3.83 2.14
CA SER A 61 8.14 -4.06 0.72
C SER A 61 7.15 -3.38 -0.19
N VAL A 62 7.62 -2.95 -1.37
CA VAL A 62 6.73 -2.44 -2.43
C VAL A 62 5.84 -3.57 -2.93
N ALA A 63 4.54 -3.29 -3.02
CA ALA A 63 3.56 -4.20 -3.62
C ALA A 63 3.81 -4.33 -5.14
N THR A 64 3.59 -5.53 -5.65
CA THR A 64 3.68 -5.85 -7.08
C THR A 64 2.43 -6.61 -7.49
N ASP A 65 2.12 -6.63 -8.77
CA ASP A 65 1.16 -7.57 -9.35
C ASP A 65 1.76 -8.99 -9.20
N THR A 66 1.13 -9.82 -8.37
CA THR A 66 1.53 -11.19 -8.08
C THR A 66 0.56 -12.22 -8.64
N ASP A 67 -0.43 -11.79 -9.40
CA ASP A 67 -1.40 -12.67 -10.04
C ASP A 67 -0.72 -13.62 -11.03
N SER A 68 -1.26 -14.84 -11.10
CA SER A 68 -0.78 -15.83 -12.07
C SER A 68 -0.97 -15.38 -13.53
N SER A 69 -1.95 -14.50 -13.75
CA SER A 69 -2.18 -13.78 -15.00
C SER A 69 -2.25 -12.29 -14.67
N PRO A 70 -1.13 -11.55 -14.76
CA PRO A 70 -1.06 -10.15 -14.37
C PRO A 70 -2.13 -9.28 -15.03
N ASP A 71 -2.82 -8.47 -14.25
CA ASP A 71 -3.86 -7.54 -14.72
C ASP A 71 -3.42 -6.06 -14.65
N GLY A 72 -2.21 -5.81 -14.14
CA GLY A 72 -1.61 -4.49 -14.01
C GLY A 72 -1.96 -3.76 -12.72
N ILE A 73 -2.66 -4.40 -11.78
CA ILE A 73 -2.97 -3.88 -10.45
C ILE A 73 -2.02 -4.53 -9.44
N VAL A 74 -1.56 -3.77 -8.45
CA VAL A 74 -0.64 -4.32 -7.43
C VAL A 74 -1.43 -5.00 -6.31
N ASP A 75 -0.86 -6.05 -5.73
CA ASP A 75 -1.51 -6.81 -4.67
C ASP A 75 -1.19 -6.32 -3.26
N ASP A 76 -2.19 -6.39 -2.40
CA ASP A 76 -2.09 -6.20 -0.97
C ASP A 76 -1.35 -7.36 -0.26
N ALA A 77 -1.22 -7.28 1.06
CA ALA A 77 -0.52 -8.28 1.86
C ALA A 77 -1.27 -9.63 1.94
N ALA A 78 -2.54 -9.68 1.54
CA ALA A 78 -3.32 -10.90 1.40
C ALA A 78 -3.23 -11.51 -0.01
N GLY A 79 -2.53 -10.84 -0.94
CA GLY A 79 -2.42 -11.28 -2.33
C GLY A 79 -3.69 -10.97 -3.14
N THR A 80 -4.38 -9.87 -2.81
CA THR A 80 -5.55 -9.39 -3.55
C THR A 80 -5.26 -8.00 -4.09
N ASN A 81 -5.73 -7.70 -5.29
CA ASN A 81 -5.66 -6.37 -5.89
C ASN A 81 -6.04 -5.26 -4.91
N ILE A 82 -5.24 -4.20 -4.90
CA ILE A 82 -5.63 -2.98 -4.21
C ILE A 82 -6.84 -2.35 -4.91
N ASP A 83 -7.67 -1.72 -4.10
CA ASP A 83 -8.81 -0.93 -4.53
C ASP A 83 -8.46 0.56 -4.33
N CYS A 84 -8.79 1.40 -5.30
CA CYS A 84 -8.62 2.84 -5.33
C CYS A 84 -9.94 3.49 -5.77
N PRO A 85 -10.29 4.68 -5.21
CA PRO A 85 -11.52 5.38 -5.57
C PRO A 85 -11.57 5.86 -7.02
#